data_AF-A0AAE9YZN5-F1
#
_entry.id   AF-A0AAE9YZN5-F1
#
_cell.length_a   1.000
_cell.length_b   1.000
_cell.length_c   1.000
_cell.angle_alpha   90.00
_cell.angle_beta   90.00
_cell.angle_gamma   90.00
#
_symmetry.space_group_name_H-M   'P 1'
#
loop_
_entity.id
_entity.type
_entity.pdbx_description
1 polymer ?
#
loop_
_entity_poly.entity_id
_entity_poly.type
_entity_poly.pdbx_seq_one_letter_code
_entity_poly.pdbx_strand_id
1 'polypeptide(L)'
;MSNATFTLGILLCGLLVSMILFVLFGQITVKKLRKNPATKLELGMEFASGWDILNVAQSLALPLKLVRKFRESPLSFLSSNPDLLIQHTSKFDRILAFVFYWTYMVTSILLLIWVFLVLTGTLE
;
A
#
# COMPACT_ATOMS: atom_id res chain seq x y z
N MET A 1 15.21 5.21 28.28
CA MET A 1 14.72 4.39 27.14
C MET A 1 15.93 3.99 26.32
N SER A 2 16.05 2.72 25.96
CA SER A 2 17.11 2.31 25.02
C SER A 2 16.82 2.84 23.62
N ASN A 3 17.84 2.93 22.77
CA ASN A 3 17.68 3.42 21.41
C ASN A 3 16.72 2.52 20.62
N ALA A 4 16.74 1.21 20.88
CA ALA A 4 15.77 0.27 20.34
C ALA A 4 14.33 0.62 20.74
N THR A 5 14.07 0.87 22.04
CA THR A 5 12.71 1.21 22.50
C THR A 5 12.20 2.54 21.94
N PHE A 6 13.07 3.55 21.84
CA PHE A 6 12.70 4.86 21.28
C PHE A 6 12.37 4.78 19.79
N THR A 7 13.23 4.13 19.01
CA THR A 7 13.02 3.95 17.56
C THR A 7 11.81 3.08 17.27
N LEU A 8 11.55 2.03 18.07
CA LEU A 8 10.33 1.23 17.96
C LEU A 8 9.07 2.09 18.16
N GLY A 9 9.07 2.99 19.16
CA GLY A 9 7.96 3.91 19.38
C GLY A 9 7.64 4.77 18.15
N ILE A 10 8.66 5.31 17.49
CA ILE A 10 8.50 6.08 16.25
C ILE A 10 7.92 5.22 15.13
N LEU A 11 8.40 3.98 14.96
CA LEU A 11 7.89 3.05 13.94
C LEU A 11 6.45 2.65 14.20
N LEU A 12 6.06 2.46 15.47
CA LEU A 12 4.67 2.18 15.85
C LEU A 12 3.76 3.38 15.56
N CYS A 13 4.22 4.62 15.73
CA CYS A 13 3.47 5.79 15.27
C CYS A 13 3.29 5.78 13.74
N GLY A 14 4.33 5.47 12.97
CA GLY A 14 4.23 5.33 11.52
C GLY A 14 3.26 4.22 11.08
N LEU A 15 3.23 3.11 11.83
CA LEU A 15 2.31 2.00 11.61
C LEU A 15 0.87 2.45 11.87
N LEU A 16 0.62 3.15 12.98
CA LEU A 16 -0.70 3.68 13.30
C LEU A 16 -1.21 4.64 12.22
N VAL A 17 -0.35 5.55 11.74
CA VAL A 17 -0.69 6.44 10.62
C VAL A 17 -1.02 5.63 9.36
N SER A 18 -0.23 4.59 9.05
CA SER A 18 -0.49 3.70 7.92
C SER A 18 -1.84 2.99 8.04
N MET A 19 -2.23 2.56 9.24
CA MET A 19 -3.53 1.92 9.50
C MET A 19 -4.70 2.90 9.30
N ILE A 20 -4.56 4.14 9.76
CA ILE A 20 -5.57 5.19 9.53
C ILE A 20 -5.70 5.45 8.03
N LEU A 21 -4.59 5.63 7.32
CA LEU A 21 -4.57 5.83 5.88
C LEU A 21 -5.16 4.65 5.10
N PHE A 22 -4.91 3.41 5.54
CA PHE A 22 -5.50 2.20 4.97
C PHE A 22 -7.03 2.24 5.04
N VAL A 23 -7.59 2.56 6.21
CA VAL A 23 -9.04 2.67 6.38
C VAL A 23 -9.61 3.83 5.56
N LEU A 24 -8.97 5.00 5.57
CA LEU A 24 -9.41 6.17 4.80
C LEU A 24 -9.41 5.88 3.31
N PHE A 25 -8.32 5.35 2.77
CA PHE A 25 -8.22 5.01 1.35
C PHE A 25 -9.21 3.92 0.95
N GLY A 26 -9.38 2.90 1.80
CA GLY A 26 -10.37 1.84 1.62
C GLY A 26 -11.80 2.37 1.53
N GLN A 27 -12.20 3.27 2.45
CA GLN A 27 -13.56 3.80 2.52
C GLN A 27 -13.83 4.90 1.47
N ILE A 28 -12.85 5.76 1.20
CA ILE A 28 -13.03 6.93 0.32
C ILE A 28 -12.86 6.55 -1.15
N THR A 29 -11.90 5.69 -1.48
CA THR A 29 -11.53 5.38 -2.87
C THR A 29 -11.94 3.95 -3.24
N VAL A 30 -11.43 2.94 -2.54
CA VAL A 30 -11.59 1.53 -2.96
C VAL A 30 -13.05 1.08 -2.90
N LYS A 31 -13.82 1.54 -1.91
CA LYS A 31 -15.27 1.30 -1.82
C LYS A 31 -16.04 1.77 -3.07
N LYS A 32 -15.64 2.88 -3.69
CA LYS A 32 -16.25 3.37 -4.93
C LYS A 32 -15.91 2.45 -6.10
N LEU A 33 -14.66 2.01 -6.18
CA LEU A 33 -14.17 1.10 -7.22
C LEU A 33 -14.82 -0.30 -7.12
N ARG A 34 -15.05 -0.82 -5.91
CA ARG A 34 -15.77 -2.09 -5.69
C ARG A 34 -17.23 -2.02 -6.15
N LYS A 35 -17.86 -0.85 -6.03
CA LYS A 35 -19.26 -0.63 -6.45
C LYS A 35 -19.41 -0.39 -7.95
N ASN A 36 -18.34 0.00 -8.63
CA ASN A 36 -18.38 0.28 -10.06
C ASN A 36 -18.23 -1.03 -10.86
N PRO A 37 -19.21 -1.39 -11.71
CA PRO A 37 -19.18 -2.63 -12.47
C PRO A 37 -17.99 -2.75 -13.42
N ALA A 38 -17.43 -1.64 -13.89
CA ALA A 38 -16.25 -1.63 -14.75
C ALA A 38 -14.99 -2.05 -13.98
N THR A 39 -14.82 -1.60 -12.73
CA THR A 39 -13.58 -1.76 -11.97
C THR A 39 -13.58 -2.91 -10.98
N LYS A 40 -14.75 -3.41 -10.55
CA LYS A 40 -14.87 -4.38 -9.45
C LYS A 40 -14.09 -5.69 -9.65
N LEU A 41 -13.92 -6.13 -10.91
CA LEU A 41 -13.17 -7.36 -11.24
C LEU A 41 -11.68 -7.10 -11.52
N GLU A 42 -11.25 -5.84 -11.46
CA GLU A 42 -9.94 -5.39 -11.93
C GLU A 42 -9.08 -4.85 -10.77
N LEU A 43 -9.48 -5.10 -9.51
CA LEU A 43 -8.80 -4.64 -8.29
C LEU A 43 -7.64 -5.55 -7.84
N GLY A 44 -7.33 -6.59 -8.63
CA GLY A 44 -6.34 -7.61 -8.31
C GLY A 44 -6.91 -8.70 -7.40
N MET A 45 -6.09 -9.72 -7.12
CA MET A 45 -6.50 -10.87 -6.31
C MET A 45 -6.68 -10.50 -4.83
N GLU A 46 -7.79 -10.94 -4.23
CA GLU A 46 -8.05 -10.81 -2.79
C GLU A 46 -7.57 -12.06 -2.04
N PHE A 47 -6.32 -12.07 -1.58
CA PHE A 47 -5.83 -13.16 -0.72
C PHE A 47 -6.44 -13.16 0.68
N ALA A 48 -6.77 -11.96 1.16
CA ALA A 48 -7.43 -11.71 2.42
C ALA A 48 -8.35 -10.50 2.26
N SER A 49 -9.33 -10.36 3.14
CA SER A 49 -10.25 -9.22 3.10
C SER A 49 -9.47 -7.90 3.16
N GLY A 50 -9.65 -7.04 2.15
CA GLY A 50 -8.96 -5.75 2.04
C GLY A 50 -7.60 -5.78 1.36
N TRP A 51 -7.15 -6.92 0.85
CA TRP A 51 -5.88 -7.01 0.10
C TRP A 51 -5.90 -6.19 -1.21
N ASP A 52 -7.06 -6.09 -1.85
CA ASP A 52 -7.31 -5.21 -2.99
C ASP A 52 -6.99 -3.72 -2.70
N ILE A 53 -7.09 -3.27 -1.44
CA ILE A 53 -6.71 -1.90 -1.04
C ILE A 53 -5.21 -1.68 -1.29
N LEU A 54 -4.37 -2.67 -0.99
CA LEU A 54 -2.93 -2.61 -1.22
C LEU A 54 -2.62 -2.63 -2.72
N ASN A 55 -3.27 -3.53 -3.48
CA ASN A 55 -3.09 -3.64 -4.93
C ASN A 55 -3.44 -2.33 -5.66
N VAL A 56 -4.59 -1.75 -5.31
CA VAL A 56 -5.07 -0.48 -5.89
C VAL A 56 -4.14 0.67 -5.50
N ALA A 57 -3.72 0.74 -4.22
CA ALA A 57 -2.79 1.77 -3.77
C ALA A 57 -1.46 1.70 -4.52
N GLN A 58 -0.88 0.50 -4.63
CA GLN A 58 0.35 0.26 -5.39
C GLN A 58 0.20 0.70 -6.86
N SER A 59 -0.90 0.32 -7.51
CA SER A 59 -1.12 0.63 -8.92
C SER A 59 -1.31 2.12 -9.20
N LEU A 60 -1.86 2.88 -8.25
CA LEU A 60 -2.05 4.33 -8.35
C LEU A 60 -0.83 5.13 -7.87
N ALA A 61 0.00 4.57 -7.00
CA ALA A 61 1.17 5.24 -6.41
C ALA A 61 2.45 5.08 -7.23
N LEU A 62 2.59 3.96 -7.96
CA LEU A 62 3.80 3.67 -8.74
C LEU A 62 3.74 4.27 -10.15
N PRO A 63 4.91 4.53 -10.78
CA PRO A 63 4.96 4.97 -12.17
C PRO A 63 4.29 3.96 -13.11
N LEU A 64 3.47 4.45 -14.02
CA LEU A 64 2.65 3.60 -14.91
C LEU A 64 3.46 2.55 -15.69
N LYS A 65 4.67 2.92 -16.13
CA LYS A 65 5.59 2.00 -16.83
C LYS A 65 5.97 0.80 -15.97
N LEU A 66 6.16 1.01 -14.67
CA LEU A 66 6.53 -0.04 -13.72
C LEU A 66 5.35 -0.98 -13.49
N VAL A 67 4.15 -0.43 -13.26
CA VAL A 67 2.95 -1.24 -13.02
C VAL A 67 2.56 -2.06 -14.26
N ARG A 68 2.65 -1.47 -15.46
CA ARG A 68 2.42 -2.20 -16.72
C ARG A 68 3.42 -3.34 -16.91
N LYS A 69 4.69 -3.13 -16.60
CA LYS A 69 5.72 -4.19 -16.64
C LYS A 69 5.41 -5.34 -15.66
N PHE A 70 4.92 -5.04 -14.45
CA PHE A 70 4.47 -6.08 -13.53
C PHE A 70 3.28 -6.87 -14.07
N ARG A 71 2.36 -6.21 -14.79
CA ARG A 71 1.21 -6.86 -15.42
C ARG A 71 1.57 -7.70 -16.65
N GLU A 72 2.67 -7.43 -17.32
CA GLU A 72 3.17 -8.28 -18.41
C GLU A 72 3.88 -9.54 -17.89
N SER A 73 4.10 -9.64 -16.58
CA SER A 73 4.73 -10.80 -15.96
C SER A 73 3.72 -11.93 -15.67
N PRO A 74 4.19 -13.17 -15.38
CA PRO A 74 3.32 -14.29 -14.96
C PRO A 74 2.50 -14.01 -13.68
N LEU A 75 2.85 -12.96 -12.94
CA LEU A 75 2.19 -12.53 -11.72
C LEU A 75 1.11 -11.46 -11.97
N SER A 76 0.68 -11.29 -13.22
CA SER A 76 -0.28 -10.27 -13.65
C SER A 76 -1.62 -10.32 -12.90
N PHE A 77 -2.07 -11.51 -12.54
CA PHE A 77 -3.31 -11.74 -11.79
C PHE A 77 -3.28 -11.16 -10.36
N LEU A 78 -2.08 -10.92 -9.81
CA LEU A 78 -1.89 -10.28 -8.51
C LEU A 78 -2.07 -8.77 -8.57
N SER A 79 -1.87 -8.17 -9.75
CA SER A 79 -1.89 -6.73 -9.93
C SER A 79 -3.26 -6.27 -10.42
N SER A 80 -3.72 -5.14 -9.89
CA SER A 80 -4.87 -4.44 -10.44
C SER A 80 -4.54 -3.78 -11.79
N ASN A 81 -5.57 -3.41 -12.55
CA ASN A 81 -5.44 -2.77 -13.87
C ASN A 81 -5.25 -1.25 -13.74
N PRO A 82 -4.02 -0.72 -13.87
CA PRO A 82 -3.73 0.69 -13.56
C PRO A 82 -4.44 1.65 -14.52
N ASP A 83 -4.60 1.27 -15.79
CA ASP A 83 -5.21 2.12 -16.80
C ASP A 83 -6.68 2.37 -16.51
N LEU A 84 -7.39 1.30 -16.11
CA LEU A 84 -8.80 1.39 -15.74
C LEU A 84 -9.01 2.10 -14.40
N LEU A 85 -8.15 1.82 -13.41
CA LEU A 85 -8.19 2.48 -12.11
C LEU A 85 -7.98 3.99 -12.25
N ILE A 86 -7.05 4.43 -13.10
CA ILE A 86 -6.80 5.84 -13.37
C ILE A 86 -8.03 6.51 -13.97
N GLN A 87 -8.72 5.86 -14.91
CA GLN A 87 -9.94 6.42 -15.51
C GLN A 87 -11.07 6.63 -14.50
N HIS A 88 -11.13 5.81 -13.45
CA HIS A 88 -12.17 5.86 -12.43
C HIS A 88 -11.71 6.44 -11.08
N THR A 89 -10.56 7.11 -11.04
CA THR A 89 -10.05 7.77 -9.83
C THR A 89 -9.71 9.23 -10.10
N SER A 90 -10.04 10.09 -9.13
CA SER A 90 -9.70 11.51 -9.17
C SER A 90 -8.23 11.75 -8.83
N LYS A 91 -7.74 12.98 -9.06
CA LYS A 91 -6.40 13.39 -8.61
C LYS A 91 -6.24 13.24 -7.09
N PHE A 92 -7.30 13.54 -6.33
CA PHE A 92 -7.30 13.37 -4.89
C PHE A 92 -7.12 11.90 -4.48
N ASP A 93 -7.85 10.98 -5.11
CA ASP A 93 -7.73 9.55 -4.85
C ASP A 93 -6.30 9.05 -5.10
N ARG A 94 -5.65 9.55 -6.16
CA ARG A 94 -4.27 9.18 -6.50
C ARG A 94 -3.25 9.74 -5.53
N ILE A 95 -3.45 10.98 -5.06
CA ILE A 95 -2.60 11.57 -4.00
C ILE A 95 -2.78 10.77 -2.71
N LEU A 96 -4.02 10.43 -2.33
CA LEU A 96 -4.30 9.62 -1.15
C LEU A 96 -3.67 8.23 -1.26
N ALA A 97 -3.77 7.59 -2.42
CA ALA A 97 -3.11 6.32 -2.71
C ALA A 97 -1.59 6.42 -2.57
N PHE A 98 -0.98 7.48 -3.13
CA PHE A 98 0.45 7.72 -3.06
C PHE A 98 0.92 7.91 -1.61
N VAL A 99 0.26 8.78 -0.85
CA VAL A 99 0.58 9.03 0.56
C VAL A 99 0.44 7.74 1.36
N PHE A 100 -0.69 7.05 1.23
CA PHE A 100 -0.92 5.77 1.91
C PHE A 100 0.16 4.73 1.57
N TYR A 101 0.38 4.47 0.27
CA TYR A 101 1.30 3.44 -0.18
C TYR A 101 2.73 3.68 0.30
N TRP A 102 3.24 4.90 0.15
CA TRP A 102 4.62 5.21 0.55
C TRP A 102 4.79 5.24 2.07
N THR A 103 3.83 5.75 2.83
CA THR A 103 3.88 5.67 4.29
C THR A 103 3.89 4.21 4.76
N TYR A 104 3.02 3.36 4.19
CA TYR A 104 2.97 1.94 4.50
C TYR A 104 4.28 1.21 4.12
N MET A 105 4.79 1.44 2.90
CA MET A 105 6.01 0.77 2.41
C MET A 105 7.25 1.18 3.21
N VAL A 106 7.45 2.48 3.44
CA VAL A 106 8.60 2.98 4.21
C VAL A 106 8.53 2.44 5.64
N THR A 107 7.37 2.54 6.29
CA THR A 107 7.20 2.03 7.66
C THR A 107 7.49 0.52 7.75
N SER A 108 6.95 -0.26 6.81
CA SER A 108 7.14 -1.71 6.79
C SER A 108 8.60 -2.11 6.55
N ILE A 109 9.29 -1.44 5.62
CA ILE A 109 10.72 -1.67 5.37
C ILE A 109 11.54 -1.30 6.60
N LEU A 110 11.27 -0.15 7.23
CA LEU A 110 11.99 0.28 8.42
C LEU A 110 11.75 -0.67 9.61
N LEU A 111 10.55 -1.22 9.77
CA LEU A 111 10.27 -2.26 10.77
C LEU A 111 11.08 -3.52 10.52
N LEU A 112 11.19 -3.99 9.26
CA LEU A 112 12.00 -5.16 8.92
C LEU A 112 13.50 -4.91 9.20
N ILE A 113 14.01 -3.73 8.83
CA ILE A 113 15.39 -3.33 9.13
C ILE A 113 15.60 -3.25 10.65
N TRP A 114 14.65 -2.66 11.39
CA TRP A 114 14.74 -2.55 12.84
C TRP A 114 14.79 -3.93 13.51
N VAL A 115 13.91 -4.86 13.10
CA VAL A 115 13.93 -6.25 13.61
C VAL A 115 15.29 -6.89 13.34
N PHE A 116 15.82 -6.73 12.12
CA PHE A 116 17.15 -7.25 11.78
C PHE A 116 18.23 -6.69 12.70
N LEU A 117 18.28 -5.37 12.90
CA LEU A 117 19.31 -4.71 13.74
C LEU A 117 19.23 -5.11 15.21
N VAL A 118 18.03 -5.33 15.74
CA VAL A 118 17.84 -5.81 17.12
C VAL A 118 18.29 -7.26 17.25
N LEU A 119 17.93 -8.11 16.28
CA LEU A 119 18.33 -9.52 16.28
C LEU A 119 19.85 -9.71 16.14
N THR A 120 20.53 -8.84 15.40
CA THR A 120 22.00 -8.87 15.29
C THR A 120 22.72 -8.21 16.47
N GLY A 121 21.98 -7.65 17.44
CA GLY A 121 22.56 -6.90 18.57
C GLY A 121 23.22 -5.58 18.16
N THR A 122 22.98 -5.09 16.94
CA THR A 122 23.53 -3.83 16.45
C THR A 122 22.79 -2.62 17.03
N LEU A 123 21.53 -2.80 17.42
CA LEU A 123 20.70 -1.79 18.05
C LEU A 123 20.23 -2.27 19.43
N GLU A 124 20.73 -1.61 20.48
CA GLU A 124 20.39 -1.86 21.90
C GLU A 124 19.29 -0.93 22.44
#